data_AF-A0A409WAR2-F1
#
_entry.id   AF-A0A409WAR2-F1
#
_cell.length_a   1.000
_cell.length_b   1.000
_cell.length_c   1.000
_cell.angle_alpha   90.00
_cell.angle_beta   90.00
_cell.angle_gamma   90.00
#
_symmetry.space_group_name_H-M   'P 1'
#
loop_
_entity.id
_entity.type
_entity.pdbx_description
1 polymer ?
#
loop_
_entity_poly.entity_id
_entity_poly.type
_entity_poly.pdbx_seq_one_letter_code
_entity_poly.pdbx_strand_id
1 'polypeptide(L)'
;MQFKISTALVALAAAVMASAVAVKRDDAATCTLVLTPDAPVDVDASEFNFVIGRALSVETGSGIDQHGSSFTKNADGTYTVVDTISADGLTAAQTAADIEGWVGQTEPGIAANWLVDSVTCAYSIHKPSKPSNLNMQFKLSAVFVALAAAVAVSAVAVKRDDAATCTLVFTPSAAVDPSTDLDSEFNFVIGRALSAETGGNIEQFGSTATKNADGTYTVVDTIAADGLTAAQTAADIEGWVGQTEQFGFSSTPNADGSYTVVDTISSAGLTAMQNAAYIGGWVGQTKPDNATNRIVDSASCA
;
A
#
# COMPACT_ATOMS: atom_id res chain seq x y z
N MET A 1 63.16 21.12 25.25
CA MET A 1 62.25 22.04 24.56
C MET A 1 61.58 21.30 23.41
N GLN A 2 60.25 21.40 23.37
CA GLN A 2 59.36 21.32 22.20
C GLN A 2 59.18 19.98 21.46
N PHE A 3 58.06 19.34 21.82
CA PHE A 3 57.22 18.46 20.99
C PHE A 3 56.94 19.03 19.60
N LYS A 4 56.93 18.17 18.57
CA LYS A 4 56.05 18.29 17.40
C LYS A 4 55.61 16.91 16.91
N ILE A 5 54.48 16.45 17.44
CA ILE A 5 53.57 15.54 16.77
C ILE A 5 52.58 16.46 16.06
N SER A 6 52.48 16.39 14.73
CA SER A 6 51.51 17.16 13.94
C SER A 6 51.06 16.32 12.76
N THR A 7 49.88 15.70 12.85
CA THR A 7 48.60 16.15 12.24
C THR A 7 48.39 15.42 10.89
N ALA A 8 47.81 14.22 10.85
CA ALA A 8 46.38 13.90 10.93
C ALA A 8 45.51 14.75 9.96
N LEU A 9 45.27 14.21 8.76
CA LEU A 9 44.19 14.60 7.86
C LEU A 9 43.46 13.30 7.44
N VAL A 10 42.60 12.81 8.33
CA VAL A 10 41.54 11.87 7.94
C VAL A 10 40.43 12.74 7.37
N ALA A 11 40.21 12.61 6.06
CA ALA A 11 39.11 13.25 5.37
C ALA A 11 37.79 12.62 5.85
N LEU A 12 37.14 13.27 6.82
CA LEU A 12 35.75 13.01 7.12
C LEU A 12 34.92 13.72 6.04
N ALA A 13 34.64 13.02 4.94
CA ALA A 13 33.59 13.43 4.03
C ALA A 13 32.27 13.28 4.79
N ALA A 14 31.76 14.40 5.32
CA ALA A 14 30.40 14.49 5.79
C ALA A 14 29.48 14.36 4.58
N ALA A 15 29.04 13.14 4.29
CA ALA A 15 27.87 12.93 3.45
C ALA A 15 26.70 13.58 4.21
N VAL A 16 26.29 14.76 3.74
CA VAL A 16 24.98 15.32 4.06
C VAL A 16 23.97 14.40 3.36
N MET A 17 23.65 13.29 4.02
CA MET A 17 22.49 12.49 3.66
C MET A 17 21.31 13.39 3.97
N ALA A 18 20.67 13.92 2.93
CA ALA A 18 19.35 14.51 3.03
C ALA A 18 18.48 13.48 3.76
N SER A 19 18.13 13.80 5.00
CA SER A 19 17.25 12.98 5.81
C SER A 19 15.89 13.01 5.14
N ALA A 20 15.56 11.98 4.36
CA ALA A 20 14.17 11.69 4.03
C ALA A 20 13.50 11.36 5.37
N VAL A 21 12.79 12.33 5.91
CA VAL A 21 11.92 12.13 7.07
C VAL A 21 10.90 11.09 6.63
N ALA A 22 10.79 9.97 7.35
CA ALA A 22 9.68 9.05 7.17
C ALA A 22 8.41 9.84 7.46
N VAL A 23 7.73 10.25 6.40
CA VAL A 23 6.44 10.94 6.48
C VAL A 23 5.44 9.89 6.92
N LYS A 24 4.92 10.07 8.12
CA LYS A 24 3.82 9.27 8.65
C LYS A 24 2.63 9.45 7.68
N ARG A 25 1.97 8.38 7.26
CA ARG A 25 0.81 8.32 6.32
C ARG A 25 -0.44 9.16 6.71
N ASP A 26 -0.31 10.09 7.65
CA ASP A 26 -1.35 11.07 7.99
C ASP A 26 -1.32 12.31 7.04
N ASP A 27 -0.41 12.33 6.06
CA ASP A 27 -0.19 13.45 5.12
C ASP A 27 -0.91 13.23 3.77
N ALA A 28 -2.19 12.85 3.80
CA ALA A 28 -3.05 12.85 2.61
C ALA A 28 -3.65 14.24 2.34
N ALA A 29 -3.84 14.58 1.07
CA ALA A 29 -4.58 15.75 0.65
C ALA A 29 -6.04 15.39 0.41
N THR A 30 -6.98 16.18 0.93
CA THR A 30 -8.40 16.08 0.58
C THR A 30 -8.71 17.11 -0.50
N CYS A 31 -9.00 16.67 -1.70
CA CYS A 31 -9.26 17.52 -2.85
C CYS A 31 -10.73 17.46 -3.25
N THR A 32 -11.31 18.62 -3.53
CA THR A 32 -12.62 18.76 -4.18
C THR A 32 -12.40 19.12 -5.64
N LEU A 33 -12.85 18.29 -6.56
CA LEU A 33 -12.75 18.46 -8.00
C LEU A 33 -14.14 18.68 -8.61
N VAL A 34 -14.23 19.50 -9.64
CA VAL A 34 -15.40 19.52 -10.54
C VAL A 34 -14.98 18.92 -11.87
N LEU A 35 -15.61 17.81 -12.24
CA LEU A 35 -15.27 17.03 -13.43
C LEU A 35 -16.42 17.03 -14.44
N THR A 36 -16.11 17.25 -15.70
CA THR A 36 -17.05 17.17 -16.82
C THR A 36 -16.70 15.97 -17.70
N PRO A 37 -17.61 14.98 -17.88
CA PRO A 37 -17.36 13.89 -18.80
C PRO A 37 -17.53 14.35 -20.26
N ASP A 38 -16.73 13.79 -21.16
CA ASP A 38 -16.81 14.06 -22.60
C ASP A 38 -18.03 13.41 -23.28
N ALA A 39 -18.68 12.46 -22.61
CA ALA A 39 -19.92 11.84 -23.03
C ALA A 39 -20.84 11.54 -21.82
N PRO A 40 -22.16 11.44 -22.00
CA PRO A 40 -23.07 11.03 -20.93
C PRO A 40 -22.71 9.64 -20.40
N VAL A 41 -22.47 9.55 -19.09
CA VAL A 41 -22.03 8.33 -18.42
C VAL A 41 -22.78 8.15 -17.09
N ASP A 42 -23.06 6.89 -16.75
CA ASP A 42 -23.50 6.50 -15.41
C ASP A 42 -22.27 6.07 -14.62
N VAL A 43 -22.08 6.66 -13.44
CA VAL A 43 -20.82 6.56 -12.69
C VAL A 43 -21.07 6.19 -11.24
N ASP A 44 -20.12 5.45 -10.69
CA ASP A 44 -20.00 5.19 -9.27
C ASP A 44 -18.65 5.72 -8.73
N ALA A 45 -18.36 5.45 -7.46
CA ALA A 45 -17.14 5.93 -6.84
C ALA A 45 -15.87 5.30 -7.44
N SER A 46 -15.97 4.12 -8.07
CA SER A 46 -14.82 3.43 -8.65
C SER A 46 -14.28 4.15 -9.89
N GLU A 47 -15.15 4.80 -10.67
CA GLU A 47 -14.73 5.63 -11.80
C GLU A 47 -13.84 6.78 -11.33
N PHE A 48 -14.27 7.52 -10.30
CA PHE A 48 -13.52 8.67 -9.79
C PHE A 48 -12.23 8.25 -9.10
N ASN A 49 -12.26 7.16 -8.33
CA ASN A 49 -11.05 6.56 -7.76
C ASN A 49 -10.03 6.24 -8.86
N PHE A 50 -10.46 5.61 -9.95
CA PHE A 50 -9.59 5.27 -11.07
C PHE A 50 -9.05 6.52 -11.79
N VAL A 51 -9.90 7.49 -12.14
CA VAL A 51 -9.48 8.72 -12.83
C VAL A 51 -8.41 9.45 -12.03
N ILE A 52 -8.68 9.74 -10.76
CA ILE A 52 -7.79 10.53 -9.90
C ILE A 52 -6.53 9.73 -9.56
N GLY A 53 -6.69 8.45 -9.17
CA GLY A 53 -5.57 7.61 -8.78
C GLY A 53 -4.61 7.33 -9.93
N ARG A 54 -5.15 7.05 -11.13
CA ARG A 54 -4.33 6.84 -12.32
C ARG A 54 -3.63 8.12 -12.77
N ALA A 55 -4.33 9.25 -12.84
CA ALA A 55 -3.74 10.53 -13.24
C ALA A 55 -2.54 10.89 -12.34
N LEU A 56 -2.73 10.80 -11.02
CA LEU A 56 -1.67 11.07 -10.05
C LEU A 56 -0.52 10.06 -10.17
N SER A 57 -0.81 8.78 -10.36
CA SER A 57 0.23 7.76 -10.53
C SER A 57 1.08 8.00 -11.79
N VAL A 58 0.45 8.44 -12.89
CA VAL A 58 1.16 8.76 -14.14
C VAL A 58 2.05 9.99 -13.98
N GLU A 59 1.55 11.04 -13.32
CA GLU A 59 2.31 12.28 -13.12
C GLU A 59 3.49 12.08 -12.16
N THR A 60 3.28 11.36 -11.06
CA THR A 60 4.27 11.20 -9.99
C THR A 60 5.17 9.99 -10.19
N GLY A 61 4.79 9.03 -11.03
CA GLY A 61 5.48 7.75 -11.20
C GLY A 61 5.52 6.91 -9.91
N SER A 62 4.63 7.18 -8.96
CA SER A 62 4.66 6.64 -7.60
C SER A 62 3.39 5.84 -7.26
N GLY A 63 3.46 5.06 -6.18
CA GLY A 63 2.31 4.37 -5.62
C GLY A 63 1.33 5.37 -5.02
N ILE A 64 0.04 5.07 -5.13
CA ILE A 64 -1.05 5.95 -4.71
C ILE A 64 -1.85 5.24 -3.62
N ASP A 65 -2.04 5.94 -2.50
CA ASP A 65 -2.96 5.53 -1.44
C ASP A 65 -4.18 6.45 -1.47
N GLN A 66 -5.33 5.86 -1.77
CA GLN A 66 -6.58 6.57 -2.01
C GLN A 66 -7.64 6.05 -1.05
N HIS A 67 -8.21 6.96 -0.27
CA HIS A 67 -9.15 6.63 0.81
C HIS A 67 -10.61 6.62 0.34
N GLY A 68 -10.82 6.68 -0.97
CA GLY A 68 -12.12 6.61 -1.63
C GLY A 68 -12.73 7.98 -1.94
N SER A 69 -13.43 8.03 -3.07
CA SER A 69 -14.14 9.19 -3.56
C SER A 69 -15.60 9.22 -3.10
N SER A 70 -16.08 10.40 -2.75
CA SER A 70 -17.52 10.71 -2.68
C SER A 70 -17.85 11.71 -3.79
N PHE A 71 -19.07 11.66 -4.33
CA PHE A 71 -19.43 12.58 -5.41
C PHE A 71 -20.91 12.97 -5.38
N THR A 72 -21.20 14.11 -6.01
CA THR A 72 -22.56 14.58 -6.29
C THR A 72 -22.64 15.02 -7.74
N LYS A 73 -23.64 14.50 -8.47
CA LYS A 73 -23.94 14.94 -9.83
C LYS A 73 -24.62 16.31 -9.81
N ASN A 74 -24.09 17.25 -10.57
CA ASN A 74 -24.61 18.61 -10.70
C ASN A 74 -25.67 18.69 -11.80
N ALA A 75 -26.48 19.75 -11.78
CA ALA A 75 -27.59 19.93 -12.72
C ALA A 75 -27.16 20.18 -14.17
N ASP A 76 -25.92 20.64 -14.38
CA ASP A 76 -25.30 20.90 -15.68
C ASP A 76 -24.60 19.66 -16.28
N GLY A 77 -24.65 18.52 -15.58
CA GLY A 77 -24.00 17.28 -16.02
C GLY A 77 -22.56 17.11 -15.54
N THR A 78 -22.00 18.10 -14.83
CA THR A 78 -20.71 17.97 -14.14
C THR A 78 -20.84 17.18 -12.83
N TYR A 79 -19.71 16.82 -12.24
CA TYR A 79 -19.65 16.06 -11.00
C TYR A 79 -18.73 16.75 -10.00
N THR A 80 -19.25 17.04 -8.80
CA THR A 80 -18.44 17.49 -7.67
C THR A 80 -17.93 16.26 -6.94
N VAL A 81 -16.62 16.03 -6.96
CA VAL A 81 -15.96 14.86 -6.39
C VAL A 81 -15.08 15.31 -5.22
N VAL A 82 -15.17 14.62 -4.08
CA VAL A 82 -14.28 14.82 -2.95
C VAL A 82 -13.51 13.53 -2.74
N ASP A 83 -12.18 13.60 -2.83
CA ASP A 83 -11.27 12.46 -2.68
C ASP A 83 -10.17 12.81 -1.67
N THR A 84 -9.74 11.82 -0.90
CA THR A 84 -8.59 11.93 0.01
C THR A 84 -7.49 10.99 -0.47
N ILE A 85 -6.38 11.57 -0.89
CA ILE A 85 -5.36 10.89 -1.67
C ILE A 85 -3.95 11.29 -1.24
N SER A 86 -3.03 10.34 -1.30
CA SER A 86 -1.60 10.55 -1.11
C SER A 86 -0.80 9.79 -2.17
N ALA A 87 0.42 10.24 -2.40
CA ALA A 87 1.36 9.62 -3.33
C ALA A 87 2.69 9.37 -2.60
N ASP A 88 3.27 8.20 -2.84
CA ASP A 88 4.51 7.81 -2.17
C ASP A 88 5.64 8.81 -2.44
N GLY A 89 6.35 9.18 -1.37
CA GLY A 89 7.45 10.14 -1.47
C GLY A 89 7.03 11.61 -1.63
N LEU A 90 5.74 11.91 -1.71
CA LEU A 90 5.22 13.28 -1.71
C LEU A 90 4.60 13.66 -0.36
N THR A 91 4.74 14.92 0.01
CA THR A 91 3.96 15.51 1.11
C THR A 91 2.54 15.82 0.64
N ALA A 92 1.57 15.91 1.56
CA ALA A 92 0.20 16.34 1.25
C ALA A 92 0.14 17.63 0.42
N ALA A 93 1.06 18.57 0.69
CA ALA A 93 1.14 19.84 -0.02
C ALA A 93 1.63 19.68 -1.47
N GLN A 94 2.55 18.75 -1.72
CA GLN A 94 3.02 18.44 -3.08
C GLN A 94 1.93 17.70 -3.86
N THR A 95 1.33 16.67 -3.26
CA THR A 95 0.18 15.97 -3.86
C THR A 95 -0.95 16.93 -4.22
N ALA A 96 -1.31 17.84 -3.31
CA ALA A 96 -2.30 18.87 -3.58
C ALA A 96 -1.91 19.78 -4.74
N ALA A 97 -0.63 20.21 -4.81
CA ALA A 97 -0.15 21.08 -5.88
C ALA A 97 -0.17 20.40 -7.25
N ASP A 98 0.13 19.10 -7.32
CA ASP A 98 0.08 18.32 -8.55
C ASP A 98 -1.38 18.21 -9.04
N ILE A 99 -2.32 17.83 -8.16
CA ILE A 99 -3.76 17.73 -8.50
C ILE A 99 -4.34 19.11 -8.88
N GLU A 100 -3.96 20.19 -8.19
CA GLU A 100 -4.38 21.55 -8.56
C GLU A 100 -3.86 21.97 -9.95
N GLY A 101 -2.77 21.38 -10.43
CA GLY A 101 -2.23 21.56 -11.77
C GLY A 101 -3.09 20.97 -12.89
N TRP A 102 -4.05 20.09 -12.58
CA TRP A 102 -4.91 19.43 -13.58
C TRP A 102 -5.99 20.33 -14.16
N VAL A 103 -6.23 21.52 -13.60
CA VAL A 103 -7.30 22.41 -14.07
C VAL A 103 -7.14 22.72 -15.57
N GLY A 104 -8.18 22.40 -16.35
CA GLY A 104 -8.23 22.52 -17.80
C GLY A 104 -7.65 21.33 -18.56
N GLN A 105 -7.13 20.31 -17.88
CA GLN A 105 -6.66 19.06 -18.48
C GLN A 105 -7.80 18.04 -18.58
N THR A 106 -7.65 17.08 -19.48
CA THR A 106 -8.60 15.98 -19.67
C THR A 106 -7.95 14.69 -19.24
N GLU A 107 -8.49 14.09 -18.18
CA GLU A 107 -7.98 12.86 -17.58
C GLU A 107 -8.75 11.63 -18.08
N PRO A 108 -8.07 10.54 -18.45
CA PRO A 108 -8.72 9.35 -18.99
C PRO A 108 -9.29 8.45 -17.88
N GLY A 109 -10.62 8.28 -17.87
CA GLY A 109 -11.36 7.37 -16.98
C GLY A 109 -11.58 5.97 -17.55
N ILE A 110 -12.40 5.16 -16.86
CA ILE A 110 -12.80 3.82 -17.34
C ILE A 110 -13.92 3.98 -18.38
N ALA A 111 -14.89 4.84 -18.09
CA ALA A 111 -16.12 4.95 -18.87
C ALA A 111 -16.18 6.22 -19.76
N ALA A 112 -15.46 7.28 -19.40
CA ALA A 112 -15.39 8.53 -20.15
C ALA A 112 -14.02 9.21 -19.96
N ASN A 113 -13.71 10.22 -20.78
CA ASN A 113 -12.64 11.16 -20.45
C ASN A 113 -13.21 12.33 -19.66
N TRP A 114 -12.45 12.86 -18.71
CA TRP A 114 -12.91 13.81 -17.72
C TRP A 114 -12.13 15.11 -17.79
N LEU A 115 -12.78 16.18 -18.24
CA LEU A 115 -12.23 17.52 -18.12
C LEU A 115 -12.26 17.95 -16.64
N VAL A 116 -11.12 18.40 -16.12
CA VAL A 116 -11.02 18.96 -14.77
C VAL A 116 -11.32 20.45 -14.81
N ASP A 117 -12.53 20.85 -14.44
CA ASP A 117 -12.97 22.25 -14.50
C ASP A 117 -12.40 23.10 -13.35
N SER A 118 -12.33 22.52 -12.16
CA SER A 118 -11.74 23.17 -10.99
C SER A 118 -11.26 22.14 -9.96
N VAL A 119 -10.27 22.54 -9.18
CA VAL A 119 -9.73 21.76 -8.06
C VAL A 119 -9.55 22.70 -6.87
N THR A 120 -9.84 22.22 -5.67
CA THR A 120 -9.47 22.87 -4.43
C THR A 120 -9.05 21.82 -3.42
N CYS A 121 -7.79 21.87 -2.99
CA CYS A 121 -7.27 20.91 -2.03
C CYS A 121 -7.13 21.52 -0.63
N ALA A 122 -7.43 20.72 0.38
CA ALA A 122 -7.17 21.00 1.78
C ALA A 122 -6.26 19.91 2.32
N TYR A 123 -5.22 20.31 3.06
CA TYR A 123 -4.34 19.40 3.75
C TYR A 123 -4.02 19.97 5.12
N SER A 124 -3.93 19.08 6.12
CA SER A 124 -3.45 19.48 7.43
C SER A 124 -1.94 19.53 7.41
N ILE A 125 -1.37 20.73 7.51
CA ILE A 125 0.07 20.85 7.78
C ILE A 125 0.26 20.31 9.20
N HIS A 126 0.69 19.05 9.34
CA HIS A 126 1.02 18.53 10.66
C HIS A 126 2.19 19.35 11.18
N LYS A 127 1.89 20.34 12.01
CA LYS A 127 2.89 21.22 12.60
C LYS A 127 3.84 20.30 13.36
N PRO A 128 5.13 20.21 13.00
CA PRO A 128 6.04 19.28 13.65
C PRO A 128 5.92 19.55 15.14
N SER A 129 5.51 18.52 15.89
CA SER A 129 5.24 18.66 17.31
C SER A 129 6.45 19.35 17.92
N LYS A 130 6.23 20.54 18.49
CA LYS A 130 7.27 21.37 19.10
C LYS A 130 8.10 20.42 19.96
N PRO A 131 9.42 20.27 19.75
CA PRO A 131 10.20 19.34 20.54
C PRO A 131 10.01 19.73 22.00
N SER A 132 9.28 18.88 22.74
CA SER A 132 9.08 19.03 24.17
C SER A 132 10.47 19.12 24.77
N ASN A 133 10.81 20.28 25.33
CA ASN A 133 12.07 20.62 25.98
C ASN A 133 12.76 19.38 26.57
N LEU A 134 13.65 18.74 25.81
CA LEU A 134 14.66 17.88 26.38
C LEU A 134 15.67 18.84 26.99
N ASN A 135 15.47 19.16 28.26
CA ASN A 135 16.41 19.84 29.11
C ASN A 135 17.64 18.93 29.31
N MET A 136 18.39 18.69 28.24
CA MET A 136 19.67 18.02 28.31
C MET A 136 20.73 19.10 28.46
N GLN A 137 20.90 19.56 29.70
CA GLN A 137 22.13 20.23 30.09
C GLN A 137 23.29 19.26 29.84
N PHE A 138 24.07 19.53 28.80
CA PHE A 138 25.38 18.92 28.61
C PHE A 138 26.31 19.36 29.75
N LYS A 139 26.28 18.63 30.85
CA LYS A 139 27.40 18.59 31.79
C LYS A 139 28.39 17.54 31.29
N LEU A 140 29.48 18.01 30.70
CA LEU A 140 30.70 17.24 30.47
C LEU A 140 31.23 16.76 31.83
N SER A 141 30.98 15.51 32.20
CA SER A 141 31.85 14.79 33.14
C SER A 141 31.69 13.28 33.05
N ALA A 142 32.84 12.67 32.75
CA ALA A 142 33.28 11.34 33.14
C ALA A 142 32.45 10.11 32.70
N VAL A 143 32.98 9.47 31.65
CA VAL A 143 33.32 8.03 31.61
C VAL A 143 32.33 7.09 32.29
N PHE A 144 31.44 6.48 31.50
CA PHE A 144 31.16 5.05 31.61
C PHE A 144 30.97 4.48 30.20
N VAL A 145 31.91 3.60 29.83
CA VAL A 145 31.77 2.66 28.72
C VAL A 145 30.72 1.64 29.15
N ALA A 146 29.53 1.75 28.58
CA ALA A 146 28.56 0.67 28.52
C ALA A 146 28.10 0.59 27.07
N LEU A 147 28.73 -0.31 26.32
CA LEU A 147 28.32 -0.68 24.97
C LEU A 147 27.03 -1.51 25.08
N ALA A 148 25.92 -0.84 25.33
CA ALA A 148 24.60 -1.38 25.02
C ALA A 148 24.31 -0.96 23.59
N ALA A 149 24.51 -1.88 22.65
CA ALA A 149 23.98 -1.75 21.30
C ALA A 149 22.46 -1.79 21.39
N ALA A 150 21.85 -0.65 21.68
CA ALA A 150 20.46 -0.42 21.34
C ALA A 150 20.43 -0.30 19.81
N VAL A 151 20.13 -1.42 19.15
CA VAL A 151 19.68 -1.38 17.75
C VAL A 151 18.35 -0.66 17.79
N ALA A 152 18.38 0.66 17.61
CA ALA A 152 17.21 1.39 17.20
C ALA A 152 16.88 0.85 15.80
N VAL A 153 15.93 -0.08 15.73
CA VAL A 153 15.28 -0.46 14.48
C VAL A 153 14.46 0.75 14.07
N SER A 154 15.12 1.73 13.45
CA SER A 154 14.42 2.77 12.70
C SER A 154 13.70 2.06 11.57
N ALA A 155 12.38 2.26 11.46
CA ALA A 155 11.62 1.88 10.28
C ALA A 155 12.30 2.53 9.06
N VAL A 156 13.04 1.70 8.33
CA VAL A 156 13.64 2.07 7.05
C VAL A 156 12.46 2.20 6.12
N ALA A 157 12.25 3.39 5.52
CA ALA A 157 11.37 3.48 4.37
C ALA A 157 11.91 2.48 3.35
N VAL A 158 11.12 1.44 3.06
CA VAL A 158 11.49 0.35 2.16
C VAL A 158 11.82 1.02 0.84
N LYS A 159 13.12 1.10 0.52
CA LYS A 159 13.49 1.39 -0.86
C LYS A 159 13.04 0.19 -1.67
N ARG A 160 12.72 0.43 -2.93
CA ARG A 160 12.48 -0.60 -3.96
C ARG A 160 13.53 -1.75 -3.98
N ASP A 161 14.67 -1.55 -3.34
CA ASP A 161 15.77 -2.50 -3.19
C ASP A 161 15.57 -3.55 -2.05
N ASP A 162 14.52 -3.44 -1.22
CA ASP A 162 14.26 -4.32 -0.06
C ASP A 162 13.05 -5.27 -0.23
N ALA A 163 12.56 -5.46 -1.46
CA ALA A 163 11.49 -6.43 -1.76
C ALA A 163 12.05 -7.86 -1.92
N ALA A 164 11.31 -8.86 -1.43
CA ALA A 164 11.61 -10.27 -1.66
C ALA A 164 10.94 -10.75 -2.96
N THR A 165 11.66 -11.49 -3.79
CA THR A 165 11.04 -12.17 -4.94
C THR A 165 10.84 -13.64 -4.58
N CYS A 166 9.59 -14.06 -4.46
CA CYS A 166 9.22 -15.39 -4.02
C CYS A 166 8.56 -16.19 -5.14
N THR A 167 8.98 -17.45 -5.29
CA THR A 167 8.28 -18.45 -6.12
C THR A 167 7.50 -19.37 -5.19
N LEU A 168 6.17 -19.36 -5.33
CA LEU A 168 5.24 -20.19 -4.58
C LEU A 168 4.61 -21.23 -5.50
N VAL A 169 4.30 -22.41 -4.97
CA VAL A 169 3.49 -23.42 -5.66
C VAL A 169 2.22 -23.65 -4.87
N PHE A 170 1.07 -23.50 -5.53
CA PHE A 170 -0.24 -23.66 -4.92
C PHE A 170 -0.97 -24.87 -5.51
N THR A 171 -1.49 -25.74 -4.63
CA THR A 171 -2.50 -26.74 -4.99
C THR A 171 -3.88 -26.21 -4.62
N PRO A 172 -4.77 -25.97 -5.60
CA PRO A 172 -6.13 -25.53 -5.30
C PRO A 172 -6.97 -26.72 -4.80
N SER A 173 -7.84 -26.48 -3.81
CA SER A 173 -8.74 -27.51 -3.27
C SER A 173 -9.94 -27.80 -4.18
N ALA A 174 -10.17 -26.98 -5.20
CA ALA A 174 -11.18 -27.19 -6.24
C ALA A 174 -10.70 -26.67 -7.59
N ALA A 175 -11.47 -26.94 -8.65
CA ALA A 175 -11.15 -26.43 -9.97
C ALA A 175 -11.20 -24.89 -9.96
N VAL A 176 -10.11 -24.26 -10.38
CA VAL A 176 -10.04 -22.82 -10.57
C VAL A 176 -10.73 -22.45 -11.89
N ASP A 177 -11.58 -21.43 -11.86
CA ASP A 177 -12.29 -20.94 -13.05
C ASP A 177 -11.27 -20.32 -14.03
N PRO A 178 -11.20 -20.77 -15.29
CA PRO A 178 -10.27 -20.24 -16.28
C PRO A 178 -10.56 -18.81 -16.73
N SER A 179 -11.71 -18.22 -16.35
CA SER A 179 -12.08 -16.83 -16.68
C SER A 179 -11.56 -15.79 -15.69
N THR A 180 -10.96 -16.22 -14.57
CA THR A 180 -10.41 -15.30 -13.58
C THR A 180 -9.03 -14.79 -13.98
N ASP A 181 -8.77 -13.51 -13.72
CA ASP A 181 -7.43 -12.95 -13.74
C ASP A 181 -6.66 -13.46 -12.52
N LEU A 182 -5.93 -14.57 -12.72
CA LEU A 182 -5.20 -15.26 -11.68
C LEU A 182 -4.05 -14.42 -11.12
N ASP A 183 -3.42 -13.59 -11.95
CA ASP A 183 -2.30 -12.74 -11.52
C ASP A 183 -2.80 -11.74 -10.47
N SER A 184 -3.90 -11.04 -10.77
CA SER A 184 -4.56 -10.14 -9.83
C SER A 184 -5.08 -10.85 -8.57
N GLU A 185 -5.59 -12.08 -8.71
CA GLU A 185 -6.08 -12.85 -7.58
C GLU A 185 -4.94 -13.26 -6.63
N PHE A 186 -3.85 -13.82 -7.17
CA PHE A 186 -2.70 -14.21 -6.36
C PHE A 186 -2.02 -13.01 -5.71
N ASN A 187 -1.90 -11.89 -6.45
CA ASN A 187 -1.40 -10.63 -5.90
C ASN A 187 -2.27 -10.19 -4.71
N PHE A 188 -3.60 -10.17 -4.85
CA PHE A 188 -4.45 -9.82 -3.71
C PHE A 188 -4.26 -10.76 -2.51
N VAL A 189 -4.22 -12.06 -2.78
CA VAL A 189 -4.16 -13.11 -1.75
C VAL A 189 -2.86 -13.09 -0.96
N ILE A 190 -1.72 -13.02 -1.65
CA ILE A 190 -0.38 -13.05 -1.05
C ILE A 190 -0.17 -11.80 -0.19
N GLY A 191 -0.50 -10.61 -0.71
CA GLY A 191 -0.37 -9.39 0.09
C GLY A 191 -1.30 -9.35 1.29
N ARG A 192 -2.53 -9.86 1.18
CA ARG A 192 -3.43 -9.92 2.33
C ARG A 192 -2.90 -10.84 3.43
N ALA A 193 -2.38 -12.01 3.06
CA ALA A 193 -1.79 -12.96 4.00
C ALA A 193 -0.61 -12.33 4.75
N LEU A 194 0.33 -11.72 4.02
CA LEU A 194 1.49 -11.08 4.62
C LEU A 194 1.10 -9.87 5.49
N SER A 195 0.10 -9.09 5.09
CA SER A 195 -0.40 -7.98 5.92
C SER A 195 -0.98 -8.46 7.24
N ALA A 196 -1.72 -9.58 7.23
CA ALA A 196 -2.31 -10.15 8.44
C ALA A 196 -1.24 -10.66 9.43
N GLU A 197 -0.14 -11.21 8.92
CA GLU A 197 0.96 -11.71 9.73
C GLU A 197 1.83 -10.59 10.30
N THR A 198 2.15 -9.60 9.47
CA THR A 198 3.08 -8.51 9.86
C THR A 198 2.38 -7.35 10.58
N GLY A 199 1.07 -7.19 10.37
CA GLY A 199 0.32 -6.01 10.81
C GLY A 199 0.75 -4.72 10.11
N GLY A 200 1.60 -4.82 9.09
CA GLY A 200 2.13 -3.71 8.29
C GLY A 200 1.42 -3.59 6.94
N ASN A 201 1.69 -2.47 6.28
CA ASN A 201 1.28 -2.32 4.88
C ASN A 201 2.20 -3.12 3.99
N ILE A 202 1.64 -3.58 2.87
CA ILE A 202 2.34 -4.42 1.92
C ILE A 202 2.47 -3.67 0.60
N GLU A 203 3.69 -3.60 0.08
CA GLU A 203 3.97 -3.17 -1.28
C GLU A 203 4.11 -4.41 -2.16
N GLN A 204 3.17 -4.59 -3.09
CA GLN A 204 3.26 -5.64 -4.08
C GLN A 204 3.56 -5.06 -5.45
N PHE A 205 4.52 -5.67 -6.12
CA PHE A 205 5.00 -5.22 -7.43
C PHE A 205 4.44 -6.09 -8.57
N GLY A 206 3.56 -7.04 -8.24
CA GLY A 206 2.81 -7.88 -9.15
C GLY A 206 3.16 -9.36 -9.01
N SER A 207 2.18 -10.20 -9.34
CA SER A 207 2.34 -11.65 -9.41
C SER A 207 2.25 -12.14 -10.86
N THR A 208 2.92 -13.24 -11.17
CA THR A 208 2.73 -13.99 -12.41
C THR A 208 2.43 -15.44 -12.08
N ALA A 209 1.26 -15.91 -12.48
CA ALA A 209 0.77 -17.25 -12.22
C ALA A 209 0.84 -18.12 -13.48
N THR A 210 1.53 -19.26 -13.39
CA THR A 210 1.60 -20.27 -14.44
C THR A 210 0.96 -21.56 -13.96
N LYS A 211 -0.02 -22.07 -14.72
CA LYS A 211 -0.64 -23.36 -14.45
C LYS A 211 0.28 -24.51 -14.87
N ASN A 212 0.52 -25.45 -13.95
CA ASN A 212 1.30 -26.65 -14.19
C ASN A 212 0.43 -27.79 -14.75
N ALA A 213 1.10 -28.78 -15.38
CA ALA A 213 0.42 -29.93 -15.98
C ALA A 213 -0.31 -30.83 -14.97
N ASP A 214 0.14 -30.82 -13.71
CA ASP A 214 -0.45 -31.56 -12.58
C ASP A 214 -1.64 -30.85 -11.92
N GLY A 215 -1.99 -29.65 -12.40
CA GLY A 215 -3.10 -28.84 -11.85
C GLY A 215 -2.70 -27.88 -10.74
N THR A 216 -1.42 -27.84 -10.34
CA THR A 216 -0.88 -26.81 -9.44
C THR A 216 -0.62 -25.49 -10.17
N TYR A 217 -0.34 -24.43 -9.42
CA TYR A 217 0.03 -23.12 -9.94
C TYR A 217 1.38 -22.69 -9.39
N THR A 218 2.32 -22.36 -10.26
CA THR A 218 3.56 -21.67 -9.89
C THR A 218 3.34 -20.18 -9.99
N VAL A 219 3.50 -19.48 -8.88
CA VAL A 219 3.32 -18.03 -8.77
C VAL A 219 4.65 -17.40 -8.43
N VAL A 220 5.09 -16.44 -9.23
CA VAL A 220 6.23 -15.59 -8.90
C VAL A 220 5.67 -14.26 -8.45
N ASP A 221 6.03 -13.83 -7.24
CA ASP A 221 5.59 -12.58 -6.64
C ASP A 221 6.80 -11.78 -6.17
N THR A 222 6.72 -10.46 -6.30
CA THR A 222 7.70 -9.54 -5.71
C THR A 222 6.96 -8.66 -4.71
N ILE A 223 7.34 -8.79 -3.44
CA ILE A 223 6.58 -8.26 -2.31
C ILE A 223 7.49 -7.72 -1.21
N ALA A 224 7.07 -6.63 -0.58
CA ALA A 224 7.70 -6.06 0.59
C ALA A 224 6.64 -5.77 1.68
N ALA A 225 7.06 -5.86 2.94
CA ALA A 225 6.23 -5.48 4.09
C ALA A 225 6.90 -4.35 4.87
N ASP A 226 6.11 -3.34 5.24
CA ASP A 226 6.57 -2.21 6.05
C ASP A 226 7.23 -2.70 7.34
N GLY A 227 8.47 -2.26 7.56
CA GLY A 227 9.23 -2.60 8.77
C GLY A 227 9.91 -3.96 8.75
N LEU A 228 9.79 -4.72 7.65
CA LEU A 228 10.58 -5.92 7.39
C LEU A 228 11.65 -5.68 6.34
N THR A 229 12.77 -6.38 6.48
CA THR A 229 13.75 -6.53 5.39
C THR A 229 13.26 -7.55 4.37
N ALA A 230 13.84 -7.55 3.16
CA ALA A 230 13.61 -8.60 2.16
C ALA A 230 13.79 -10.01 2.75
N ALA A 231 14.85 -10.21 3.55
CA ALA A 231 15.14 -11.49 4.17
C ALA A 231 14.10 -11.92 5.23
N GLN A 232 13.51 -10.96 5.96
CA GLN A 232 12.43 -11.25 6.91
C GLN A 232 11.12 -11.56 6.18
N THR A 233 10.79 -10.75 5.17
CA THR A 233 9.62 -10.99 4.31
C THR A 233 9.70 -12.37 3.64
N ALA A 234 10.87 -12.73 3.12
CA ALA A 234 11.15 -14.06 2.57
C ALA A 234 10.95 -15.17 3.62
N ALA A 235 11.48 -14.99 4.83
CA ALA A 235 11.37 -15.97 5.89
C ALA A 235 9.90 -16.21 6.33
N ASP A 236 9.10 -15.15 6.40
CA ASP A 236 7.68 -15.24 6.73
C ASP A 236 6.91 -16.01 5.62
N ILE A 237 7.15 -15.67 4.35
CA ILE A 237 6.54 -16.34 3.19
C ILE A 237 6.96 -17.82 3.10
N GLU A 238 8.24 -18.12 3.33
CA GLU A 238 8.73 -19.50 3.37
C GLU A 238 8.13 -20.30 4.55
N GLY A 239 7.72 -19.62 5.62
CA GLY A 239 6.98 -20.19 6.74
C GLY A 239 5.55 -20.65 6.40
N TRP A 240 5.00 -20.25 5.25
CA TRP A 240 3.66 -20.66 4.82
C TRP A 240 3.60 -22.07 4.25
N VAL A 241 4.74 -22.70 3.97
CA VAL A 241 4.78 -24.05 3.38
C VAL A 241 4.02 -25.06 4.27
N GLY A 242 3.07 -25.77 3.65
CA GLY A 242 2.20 -26.72 4.32
C GLY A 242 1.01 -26.10 5.06
N GLN A 243 0.90 -24.77 5.10
CA GLN A 243 -0.30 -24.11 5.60
C GLN A 243 -1.41 -24.18 4.56
N THR A 244 -2.62 -24.47 5.03
CA THR A 244 -3.84 -24.30 4.23
C THR A 244 -4.36 -22.92 4.55
N GLU A 245 -4.23 -22.03 3.59
CA GLU A 245 -4.81 -20.71 3.73
C GLU A 245 -6.22 -20.71 3.14
N GLN A 246 -7.17 -20.28 3.97
CA GLN A 246 -8.57 -20.16 3.54
C GLN A 246 -8.77 -18.78 2.94
N PHE A 247 -8.68 -18.70 1.61
CA PHE A 247 -8.97 -17.49 0.86
C PHE A 247 -10.38 -17.61 0.27
N GLY A 248 -11.38 -17.16 1.05
CA GLY A 248 -12.76 -17.21 0.63
C GLY A 248 -13.47 -15.89 0.88
N PHE A 249 -13.82 -15.20 -0.20
CA PHE A 249 -15.03 -14.37 -0.19
C PHE A 249 -16.19 -15.32 -0.48
N SER A 250 -17.13 -15.45 0.45
CA SER A 250 -18.45 -15.97 0.11
C SER A 250 -19.42 -14.81 0.11
N SER A 251 -20.09 -14.59 -1.02
CA SER A 251 -21.21 -13.67 -1.08
C SER A 251 -22.50 -14.48 -1.09
N THR A 252 -23.39 -14.22 -0.13
CA THR A 252 -24.74 -14.78 -0.17
C THR A 252 -25.68 -13.71 -0.65
N PRO A 253 -26.38 -13.89 -1.79
CA PRO A 253 -27.38 -12.93 -2.23
C PRO A 253 -28.53 -12.90 -1.22
N ASN A 254 -28.82 -11.71 -0.70
CA ASN A 254 -29.97 -11.44 0.14
C ASN A 254 -31.23 -11.34 -0.71
N ALA A 255 -32.39 -11.54 -0.09
CA ALA A 255 -33.68 -11.49 -0.79
C ALA A 255 -34.01 -10.11 -1.39
N ASP A 256 -33.31 -9.06 -0.98
CA ASP A 256 -33.46 -7.69 -1.48
C ASP A 256 -32.50 -7.35 -2.63
N GLY A 257 -31.69 -8.31 -3.09
CA GLY A 257 -30.69 -8.12 -4.14
C GLY A 257 -29.36 -7.53 -3.65
N SER A 258 -29.19 -7.28 -2.34
CA SER A 258 -27.88 -7.01 -1.75
C SER A 258 -27.09 -8.31 -1.54
N TYR A 259 -25.80 -8.22 -1.25
CA TYR A 259 -24.96 -9.39 -0.96
C TYR A 259 -24.43 -9.30 0.48
N THR A 260 -24.55 -10.39 1.23
CA THR A 260 -23.82 -10.55 2.49
C THR A 260 -22.47 -11.17 2.16
N VAL A 261 -21.40 -10.39 2.30
CA VAL A 261 -20.03 -10.88 2.17
C VAL A 261 -19.58 -11.43 3.53
N VAL A 262 -19.34 -12.73 3.59
CA VAL A 262 -18.67 -13.36 4.74
C VAL A 262 -17.21 -13.56 4.36
N ASP A 263 -16.34 -12.73 4.93
CA ASP A 263 -14.88 -12.90 4.89
C ASP A 263 -14.50 -13.83 6.05
N THR A 264 -14.09 -15.05 5.74
CA THR A 264 -13.57 -15.98 6.73
C THR A 264 -12.08 -16.16 6.50
N ILE A 265 -11.26 -15.47 7.29
CA ILE A 265 -9.86 -15.84 7.48
C ILE A 265 -9.83 -16.78 8.68
N SER A 266 -9.56 -18.05 8.45
CA SER A 266 -9.03 -18.93 9.48
C SER A 266 -7.68 -19.46 9.00
N SER A 267 -6.60 -18.80 9.42
CA SER A 267 -5.34 -19.52 9.55
C SER A 267 -5.41 -20.30 10.87
N ALA A 268 -4.81 -21.49 10.92
CA ALA A 268 -4.65 -22.23 12.16
C ALA A 268 -3.60 -21.54 13.05
N GLY A 269 -3.90 -20.34 13.58
CA GLY A 269 -2.96 -19.57 14.39
C GLY A 269 -3.38 -18.13 14.73
N LEU A 270 -4.29 -17.50 13.99
CA LEU A 270 -4.69 -16.11 14.24
C LEU A 270 -5.87 -16.01 15.22
N THR A 271 -5.71 -15.23 16.29
CA THR A 271 -6.79 -14.97 17.25
C THR A 271 -7.84 -14.02 16.68
N ALA A 272 -9.12 -14.30 16.95
CA ALA A 272 -10.32 -13.69 16.35
C ALA A 272 -10.49 -12.16 16.42
N MET A 273 -9.56 -11.41 17.02
CA MET A 273 -9.67 -9.96 17.24
C MET A 273 -9.14 -9.08 16.10
N GLN A 274 -8.42 -9.61 15.12
CA GLN A 274 -7.84 -8.82 14.03
C GLN A 274 -8.78 -8.61 12.82
N ASN A 275 -9.88 -9.35 12.72
CA ASN A 275 -10.79 -9.31 11.56
C ASN A 275 -11.77 -8.12 11.53
N ALA A 276 -12.03 -7.44 12.65
CA ALA A 276 -13.13 -6.46 12.73
C ALA A 276 -12.79 -5.05 12.22
N ALA A 277 -11.51 -4.68 12.14
CA ALA A 277 -11.11 -3.30 11.84
C ALA A 277 -11.09 -2.96 10.33
N TYR A 278 -11.12 -3.95 9.44
CA TYR A 278 -10.93 -3.75 8.00
C TYR A 278 -12.25 -3.78 7.18
N ILE A 279 -13.34 -4.30 7.73
CA ILE A 279 -14.60 -4.57 7.01
C ILE A 279 -15.43 -3.29 6.74
N GLY A 280 -15.15 -2.17 7.42
CA GLY A 280 -15.96 -0.96 7.34
C GLY A 280 -16.00 -0.22 5.98
N GLY A 281 -15.13 -0.58 5.02
CA GLY A 281 -14.93 0.19 3.78
C GLY A 281 -15.51 -0.41 2.49
N TRP A 282 -16.01 -1.66 2.47
CA TRP A 282 -16.16 -2.42 1.21
C TRP A 282 -17.55 -3.00 0.94
N VAL A 283 -18.62 -2.29 1.32
CA VAL A 283 -19.98 -2.65 0.92
C VAL A 283 -20.21 -2.18 -0.53
N GLY A 284 -20.12 -3.09 -1.52
CA GLY A 284 -20.59 -2.78 -2.88
C GLY A 284 -19.96 -3.49 -4.09
N GLN A 285 -18.90 -4.30 -3.94
CA GLN A 285 -18.29 -4.98 -5.10
C GLN A 285 -18.84 -6.40 -5.31
N THR A 286 -19.44 -6.65 -6.48
CA THR A 286 -19.79 -8.00 -6.97
C THR A 286 -18.57 -8.63 -7.65
N LYS A 287 -17.86 -9.51 -6.95
CA LYS A 287 -16.81 -10.37 -7.53
C LYS A 287 -17.34 -11.82 -7.57
N PRO A 288 -17.09 -12.60 -8.64
CA PRO A 288 -17.55 -13.97 -8.71
C PRO A 288 -17.01 -14.81 -7.53
N ASP A 289 -17.92 -15.53 -6.87
CA ASP A 289 -17.63 -16.42 -5.77
C ASP A 289 -16.64 -17.51 -6.20
N ASN A 290 -15.46 -17.55 -5.58
CA ASN A 290 -14.55 -18.68 -5.71
C ASN A 290 -13.80 -18.91 -4.40
N ALA A 291 -14.54 -19.30 -3.36
CA ALA A 291 -13.94 -19.82 -2.14
C ALA A 291 -13.22 -21.14 -2.44
N THR A 292 -11.96 -21.05 -2.85
CA THR A 292 -11.06 -22.19 -3.03
C THR A 292 -9.98 -22.11 -1.97
N ASN A 293 -9.91 -23.12 -1.10
CA ASN A 293 -8.77 -23.24 -0.20
C ASN A 293 -7.53 -23.52 -1.05
N ARG A 294 -6.41 -22.91 -0.71
CA ARG A 294 -5.14 -23.12 -1.43
C ARG A 294 -4.09 -23.54 -0.42
N ILE A 295 -3.36 -24.61 -0.75
CA ILE A 295 -2.24 -25.09 0.06
C ILE A 295 -0.98 -24.54 -0.59
N VAL A 296 -0.11 -23.91 0.21
CA VAL A 296 1.24 -23.55 -0.23
C VAL A 296 2.10 -24.82 -0.16
N ASP A 297 2.32 -25.46 -1.30
CA ASP A 297 3.08 -26.72 -1.36
C ASP A 297 4.58 -26.49 -1.24
N SER A 298 5.05 -25.36 -1.78
CA SER A 298 6.44 -24.90 -1.63
C SER A 298 6.51 -23.39 -1.80
N ALA A 299 7.52 -22.79 -1.16
CA ALA A 299 7.89 -21.39 -1.31
C ALA A 299 9.42 -21.32 -1.32
N SER A 300 9.98 -20.48 -2.19
CA SER A 300 11.41 -20.18 -2.23
C SER A 300 11.58 -18.73 -2.63
N CYS A 301 12.31 -17.96 -1.82
CA CYS A 301 12.53 -16.55 -2.06
C CYS A 301 14.00 -16.25 -2.37
N ALA A 302 14.23 -15.23 -3.20
CA ALA A 302 15.53 -14.71 -3.60
C ALA A 302 15.72 -13.27 -3.11
#